data_AF-A0AAP8GF21-F1
#
_entry.id   AF-A0AAP8GF21-F1
#
_cell.length_a   1.000
_cell.length_b   1.000
_cell.length_c   1.000
_cell.angle_alpha   90.00
_cell.angle_beta   90.00
_cell.angle_gamma   90.00
#
_symmetry.space_group_name_H-M   'P 1'
#
loop_
_entity.id
_entity.type
_entity.pdbx_description
1 polymer ?
#
loop_
_entity_poly.entity_id
_entity_poly.type
_entity_poly.pdbx_seq_one_letter_code
_entity_poly.pdbx_strand_id
1 'polypeptide(L)'
;QDKARHRTRPLWAWLKLLWQRIDEDNMTTLAGNLAYVSLLSLVPLVAVVFALFAAFPMFSDVSIQLRHFIFANFLPATGDVIQRYIEQFVANSNKMTAVGA
;
A
#
# COMPACT_ATOMS: atom_id res chain seq x y z
N GLN A 1 -51.20 -0.99 19.93
CA GLN A 1 -49.77 -1.36 19.97
C GLN A 1 -49.12 -0.92 18.65
N ASP A 2 -49.23 0.36 18.29
CA ASP A 2 -49.18 0.81 16.88
C ASP A 2 -48.10 1.85 16.55
N LYS A 3 -47.07 2.01 17.39
CA LYS A 3 -46.16 3.16 17.27
C LYS A 3 -44.84 2.89 16.52
N ALA A 4 -44.52 1.63 16.18
CA ALA A 4 -43.21 1.26 15.61
C ALA A 4 -43.16 1.15 14.07
N ARG A 5 -44.31 1.13 13.36
CA ARG A 5 -44.35 0.86 11.91
C ARG A 5 -44.20 2.11 11.00
N HIS A 6 -44.28 3.32 11.54
CA HIS A 6 -44.30 4.55 10.72
C HIS A 6 -42.93 5.21 10.49
N ARG A 7 -41.85 4.76 11.15
CA ARG A 7 -40.53 5.42 11.06
C ARG A 7 -39.55 4.77 10.08
N THR A 8 -39.77 3.52 9.67
CA THR A 8 -38.83 2.77 8.82
C THR A 8 -39.19 2.78 7.33
N ARG A 9 -40.43 3.16 6.98
CA ARG A 9 -40.88 3.33 5.59
C ARG A 9 -40.06 4.35 4.78
N PRO A 10 -39.71 5.56 5.30
CA PRO A 10 -38.89 6.48 4.54
C PRO A 10 -37.49 5.91 4.31
N LEU A 11 -36.88 5.26 5.30
CA LEU A 11 -35.56 4.64 5.15
C LEU A 11 -35.56 3.55 4.07
N TRP A 12 -36.62 2.75 3.99
CA TRP A 12 -36.73 1.70 2.97
C TRP A 12 -36.95 2.29 1.56
N ALA A 13 -37.73 3.39 1.45
CA ALA A 13 -37.89 4.11 0.20
C ALA A 13 -36.58 4.78 -0.26
N TRP A 14 -35.83 5.38 0.67
CA TRP A 14 -34.51 5.96 0.41
C TRP A 14 -33.50 4.89 -0.01
N LEU A 15 -33.44 3.74 0.67
CA LEU A 15 -32.58 2.62 0.29
C LEU A 15 -32.92 2.10 -1.11
N LYS A 16 -34.21 1.97 -1.43
CA LYS A 16 -34.67 1.53 -2.75
C LYS A 16 -34.27 2.54 -3.84
N LEU A 17 -34.39 3.83 -3.58
CA LEU A 17 -34.02 4.90 -4.51
C LEU A 17 -32.49 4.99 -4.72
N LEU A 18 -31.71 4.75 -3.65
CA LEU A 18 -30.25 4.63 -3.74
C LEU A 18 -29.82 3.42 -4.56
N TRP A 19 -30.43 2.26 -4.33
CA TRP A 19 -30.15 1.06 -5.12
C TRP A 19 -30.53 1.24 -6.59
N GLN A 20 -31.69 1.83 -6.86
CA GLN A 20 -32.13 2.11 -8.23
C GLN A 20 -31.19 3.08 -8.95
N ARG A 21 -30.68 4.12 -8.26
CA ARG A 21 -29.68 5.03 -8.83
C ARG A 21 -28.33 4.37 -9.08
N ILE A 22 -27.85 3.54 -8.16
CA ILE A 22 -26.57 2.81 -8.33
C ILE A 22 -26.63 1.89 -9.56
N ASP A 23 -27.79 1.27 -9.79
CA ASP A 23 -28.03 0.38 -10.93
C ASP A 23 -28.26 1.17 -12.24
N GLU A 24 -29.06 2.24 -12.21
CA GLU A 24 -29.30 3.13 -13.37
C GLU A 24 -28.02 3.85 -13.84
N ASP A 25 -27.20 4.34 -12.92
CA ASP A 25 -25.98 5.12 -13.24
C ASP A 25 -24.79 4.21 -13.65
N ASN A 26 -24.96 2.89 -13.78
CA ASN A 26 -23.88 1.93 -14.07
C ASN A 26 -22.65 2.14 -13.16
N MET A 27 -22.86 2.68 -11.95
CA MET A 27 -21.77 3.13 -11.07
C MET A 27 -20.89 1.97 -10.65
N THR A 28 -21.45 0.76 -10.56
CA THR A 28 -20.72 -0.47 -10.24
C THR A 28 -19.64 -0.77 -11.29
N THR A 29 -19.92 -0.53 -12.56
CA THR A 29 -18.96 -0.73 -13.66
C THR A 29 -17.88 0.34 -13.65
N LEU A 30 -18.25 1.61 -13.37
CA LEU A 30 -17.30 2.72 -13.27
C LEU A 30 -16.38 2.57 -12.05
N ALA A 31 -16.94 2.21 -10.90
CA ALA A 31 -16.19 1.90 -9.68
C ALA A 31 -15.30 0.66 -9.86
N GLY A 32 -15.78 -0.36 -10.58
CA GLY A 32 -14.98 -1.53 -10.96
C GLY A 32 -13.79 -1.18 -11.83
N ASN A 33 -13.98 -0.30 -12.83
CA ASN A 33 -12.88 0.18 -13.68
C ASN A 33 -11.86 0.99 -12.88
N LEU A 34 -12.31 1.88 -11.99
CA LEU A 34 -11.42 2.63 -11.10
C LEU A 34 -10.65 1.72 -10.13
N ALA A 35 -11.31 0.70 -9.58
CA ALA A 35 -10.66 -0.31 -8.75
C ALA A 35 -9.62 -1.09 -9.55
N TYR A 36 -9.94 -1.51 -10.77
CA TYR A 36 -9.01 -2.19 -11.67
C TYR A 36 -7.78 -1.34 -11.99
N VAL A 37 -7.99 -0.08 -12.39
CA VAL A 37 -6.90 0.88 -12.66
C VAL A 37 -6.06 1.13 -11.40
N SER A 38 -6.69 1.22 -10.22
CA SER A 38 -5.99 1.37 -8.93
C SER A 38 -5.11 0.15 -8.63
N LEU A 39 -5.64 -1.07 -8.84
CA LEU A 39 -4.88 -2.31 -8.64
C LEU A 39 -3.71 -2.42 -9.62
N LEU A 40 -3.91 -2.08 -10.89
CA LEU A 40 -2.85 -2.13 -11.90
C LEU A 40 -1.77 -1.06 -11.69
N SER A 41 -2.14 0.13 -11.21
CA SER A 41 -1.19 1.22 -10.93
C SER A 41 -0.39 1.00 -9.62
N LEU A 42 -0.79 0.06 -8.78
CA LEU A 42 -0.08 -0.27 -7.54
C LEU A 42 1.33 -0.81 -7.82
N VAL A 43 1.49 -1.62 -8.87
CA VAL A 43 2.80 -2.19 -9.26
C VAL A 43 3.83 -1.10 -9.62
N PRO A 44 3.54 -0.18 -10.58
CA PRO A 44 4.47 0.90 -10.89
C PRO A 44 4.68 1.86 -9.72
N LEU A 45 3.68 2.09 -8.87
CA LEU A 45 3.83 2.92 -7.66
C LEU A 45 4.90 2.34 -6.73
N VAL A 46 4.84 1.04 -6.44
CA VAL A 46 5.83 0.35 -5.58
C VAL A 46 7.23 0.42 -6.19
N ALA A 47 7.34 0.25 -7.52
CA ALA A 47 8.62 0.38 -8.23
C ALA A 47 9.23 1.79 -8.08
N VAL A 48 8.42 2.84 -8.22
CA VAL A 48 8.87 4.23 -8.02
C VAL A 48 9.34 4.45 -6.59
N VAL A 49 8.63 3.94 -5.58
CA VAL A 49 9.05 4.04 -4.17
C VAL A 49 10.43 3.39 -3.95
N PHE A 50 10.65 2.19 -4.49
CA PHE A 50 11.96 1.53 -4.39
C PHE A 50 13.06 2.29 -5.12
N ALA A 51 12.77 2.84 -6.30
CA ALA A 51 13.71 3.66 -7.05
C ALA A 51 14.11 4.93 -6.26
N LEU A 52 13.16 5.58 -5.58
CA LEU A 52 13.44 6.73 -4.72
C LEU A 52 14.34 6.35 -3.53
N PHE A 53 14.10 5.21 -2.88
CA PHE A 53 14.97 4.72 -1.81
C PHE A 53 16.38 4.37 -2.32
N ALA A 54 16.51 3.83 -3.53
CA ALA A 54 17.80 3.54 -4.14
C ALA A 54 18.56 4.79 -4.61
N ALA A 55 17.84 5.83 -5.06
CA ALA A 55 18.43 7.03 -5.63
C ALA A 55 18.88 8.07 -4.58
N PHE A 56 18.28 8.08 -3.39
CA PHE A 56 18.58 9.09 -2.37
C PHE A 56 19.25 8.51 -1.12
N PRO A 57 20.53 8.85 -0.84
CA PRO A 57 21.30 8.31 0.30
C PRO A 57 20.80 8.80 1.66
N MET A 58 19.93 9.82 1.71
CA MET A 58 19.26 10.30 2.94
C MET A 58 18.39 9.22 3.61
N PHE A 59 17.95 8.20 2.85
CA PHE A 59 17.19 7.07 3.41
C PHE A 59 18.08 5.95 3.97
N SER A 60 19.39 6.17 4.09
CA SER A 60 20.30 5.24 4.79
C SER A 60 19.87 5.01 6.25
N ASP A 61 19.47 6.07 6.96
CA ASP A 61 18.95 5.97 8.33
C ASP A 61 17.61 5.21 8.41
N VAL A 62 16.72 5.43 7.43
CA VAL A 62 15.46 4.68 7.33
C VAL A 62 15.74 3.21 7.02
N SER A 63 16.75 2.91 6.21
CA SER A 63 17.20 1.54 5.94
C SER A 63 17.72 0.84 7.19
N ILE A 64 18.40 1.58 8.08
CA ILE A 64 18.83 1.08 9.40
C ILE A 64 17.62 0.79 10.29
N GLN A 65 16.63 1.69 10.34
CA GLN A 65 15.41 1.47 11.12
C GLN A 65 14.58 0.30 10.60
N LEU A 66 14.45 0.16 9.27
CA LEU A 66 13.74 -0.96 8.64
C LEU A 66 14.45 -2.28 8.93
N ARG A 67 15.79 -2.29 8.87
CA ARG A 67 16.62 -3.44 9.23
C ARG A 67 16.41 -3.84 10.70
N HIS A 68 16.41 -2.86 11.60
CA HIS A 68 16.17 -3.09 13.02
C HIS A 68 14.75 -3.62 13.28
N PHE A 69 13.75 -3.12 12.57
CA PHE A 69 12.37 -3.60 12.65
C PHE A 69 12.23 -5.04 12.14
N ILE A 70 12.84 -5.38 11.01
CA ILE A 70 12.80 -6.74 10.44
C ILE A 70 13.54 -7.72 11.36
N PHE A 71 14.71 -7.36 11.91
CA PHE A 71 15.43 -8.22 12.85
C PHE A 71 14.68 -8.40 14.17
N ALA A 72 14.12 -7.33 14.74
CA ALA A 72 13.40 -7.40 16.00
C ALA A 72 12.09 -8.19 15.90
N ASN A 73 11.41 -8.17 14.75
CA ASN A 73 10.07 -8.75 14.63
C ASN A 73 10.02 -10.05 13.81
N PHE A 74 10.92 -10.26 12.83
CA PHE A 74 10.76 -11.33 11.85
C PHE A 74 11.92 -12.33 11.79
N LEU A 75 13.15 -11.95 12.19
CA LEU A 75 14.34 -12.80 12.07
C LEU A 75 15.16 -12.95 13.37
N PRO A 76 14.56 -13.25 14.53
CA PRO A 76 15.30 -13.35 15.80
C PRO A 76 16.33 -14.49 15.85
N ALA A 77 16.28 -15.47 14.93
CA ALA A 77 17.13 -16.67 14.95
C ALA A 77 18.04 -16.85 13.72
N THR A 78 18.02 -15.95 12.73
CA THR A 78 18.78 -16.09 11.45
C THR A 78 19.62 -14.84 11.11
N GLY A 79 19.96 -14.04 12.13
CA GLY A 79 20.54 -12.70 11.98
C GLY A 79 21.92 -12.65 11.31
N ASP A 80 22.83 -13.58 11.67
CA ASP A 80 24.25 -13.46 11.31
C ASP A 80 24.55 -13.55 9.81
N VAL A 81 23.84 -14.42 9.07
CA VAL A 81 24.10 -14.63 7.64
C VAL A 81 23.53 -13.46 6.83
N ILE A 82 22.30 -13.05 7.13
CA ILE A 82 21.61 -11.99 6.39
C ILE A 82 22.23 -10.62 6.69
N GLN A 83 22.69 -10.38 7.92
CA GLN A 83 23.38 -9.14 8.28
C GLN A 83 24.58 -8.86 7.37
N ARG A 84 25.46 -9.86 7.16
CA ARG A 84 26.61 -9.72 6.26
C ARG A 84 26.19 -9.43 4.82
N TYR A 85 25.13 -10.07 4.32
CA TYR A 85 24.64 -9.81 2.97
C TYR A 85 24.10 -8.38 2.80
N ILE A 86 23.37 -7.85 3.78
CA ILE A 86 22.84 -6.48 3.70
C ILE A 86 23.97 -5.45 3.92
N GLU A 87 24.93 -5.70 4.81
CA GLU A 87 26.14 -4.86 4.95
C GLU A 87 26.96 -4.82 3.65
N GLN A 88 27.19 -5.98 3.02
CA GLN A 88 27.91 -6.09 1.74
C GLN A 88 27.14 -5.37 0.62
N PHE A 89 25.81 -5.49 0.59
CA PHE A 89 24.96 -4.82 -0.39
C PHE A 89 25.02 -3.29 -0.25
N VAL A 90 24.90 -2.77 0.97
CA VAL A 90 25.01 -1.33 1.24
C VAL A 90 26.41 -0.80 0.93
N ALA A 91 27.46 -1.53 1.31
CA ALA A 91 28.85 -1.17 1.01
C ALA A 91 29.12 -1.12 -0.50
N ASN A 92 28.54 -2.04 -1.27
CA ASN A 92 28.67 -2.06 -2.73
C ASN A 92 27.81 -0.99 -3.41
N SER A 93 26.61 -0.71 -2.89
CA SER A 93 25.73 0.33 -3.45
C SER A 93 26.34 1.73 -3.29
N ASN A 94 26.99 2.02 -2.15
CA ASN A 94 27.69 3.29 -1.92
C ASN A 94 28.92 3.46 -2.83
N LYS A 95 29.60 2.36 -3.19
CA LYS A 95 30.73 2.39 -4.13
C LYS A 95 30.28 2.60 -5.56
N MET A 96 29.11 2.09 -5.96
CA MET A 96 28.60 2.26 -7.32
C MET A 96 28.07 3.66 -7.60
N THR A 97 27.58 4.38 -6.58
CA THR A 97 27.24 5.81 -6.68
C THR A 97 28.47 6.72 -6.76
N ALA A 98 29.60 6.34 -6.15
CA ALA A 98 30.82 7.16 -6.12
C ALA A 98 31.66 7.08 -7.42
N VAL A 99 31.50 6.02 -8.23
CA VAL A 99 32.23 5.83 -9.50
C VAL A 99 31.38 6.29 -10.71
N GLY A 100 30.14 6.74 -10.48
CA GLY A 100 29.19 7.14 -11.52
C GLY A 100 28.64 8.56 -11.42
N ALA A 101 29.21 9.42 -10.57
CA ALA A 101 28.89 10.85 -10.46
C ALA A 101 30.08 11.71 -10.89
#